data_AF-A0A2G9TH33-F1
#
_entry.id   AF-A0A2G9TH33-F1
#
_cell.length_a   1.000
_cell.length_b   1.000
_cell.length_c   1.000
_cell.angle_alpha   90.00
_cell.angle_beta   90.00
_cell.angle_gamma   90.00
#
_symmetry.space_group_name_H-M   'P 1'
#
loop_
_entity.id
_entity.type
_entity.pdbx_description
1 polymer ?
#
loop_
_entity_poly.entity_id
_entity_poly.type
_entity_poly.pdbx_seq_one_letter_code
_entity_poly.pdbx_strand_id
1 'polypeptide(L)' 'MFLRKLPEPLLTDKLYPFFIDANRIANHHNRLHKLRNLLRKLPRHHYATLRYLIFHLAEITKNSEVNKDLCHRYK' A
#
# COMPACT_ATOMS: atom_id res chain seq x y z
N MET A 1 -10.96 -3.85 13.30
CA MET A 1 -10.30 -4.23 12.02
C MET A 1 -11.29 -4.11 10.86
N PHE A 2 -11.23 -2.99 10.12
CA PHE A 2 -12.17 -2.69 9.03
C PHE A 2 -11.85 -3.47 7.74
N LEU A 3 -10.58 -3.54 7.33
CA LEU A 3 -10.16 -4.18 6.07
C LEU A 3 -10.42 -5.69 6.04
N ARG A 4 -10.42 -6.37 7.19
CA ARG A 4 -10.71 -7.81 7.30
C ARG A 4 -12.21 -8.15 7.25
N LYS A 5 -13.08 -7.14 7.35
CA LYS A 5 -14.54 -7.31 7.28
C LYS A 5 -15.10 -7.08 5.87
N LEU A 6 -14.24 -6.73 4.91
CA LEU A 6 -14.67 -6.56 3.52
C LEU A 6 -15.12 -7.94 2.96
N PRO A 7 -16.21 -8.00 2.18
CA PRO A 7 -16.68 -9.24 1.57
C PRO A 7 -15.67 -9.81 0.56
N GLU A 8 -14.83 -8.94 -0.02
CA GLU A 8 -13.69 -9.32 -0.85
C GLU A 8 -12.44 -8.57 -0.37
N PRO A 9 -11.24 -9.18 -0.38
CA PRO A 9 -10.01 -8.49 -0.03
C PRO A 9 -9.76 -7.25 -0.91
N LEU A 10 -9.09 -6.26 -0.33
CA LEU A 10 -8.83 -4.99 -1.02
C LEU A 10 -8.05 -5.18 -2.34
N LEU A 11 -7.13 -6.15 -2.39
CA LEU A 11 -6.38 -6.49 -3.62
C LEU A 11 -7.09 -7.50 -4.52
N THR A 12 -8.32 -7.91 -4.19
CA THR A 12 -9.13 -8.97 -4.82
C THR A 12 -8.46 -10.34 -4.77
N ASP A 13 -9.25 -11.40 -4.62
CA ASP A 13 -8.71 -12.77 -4.62
C ASP A 13 -8.07 -13.10 -5.97
N LYS A 14 -8.64 -12.56 -7.06
CA LYS A 14 -8.17 -12.80 -8.42
C LYS A 14 -6.80 -12.18 -8.71
N LEU A 15 -6.52 -10.98 -8.21
CA LEU A 15 -5.26 -10.29 -8.49
C LEU A 15 -4.17 -10.57 -7.46
N TYR A 16 -4.53 -11.04 -6.26
CA TYR A 16 -3.59 -11.25 -5.15
C TYR A 16 -2.36 -12.10 -5.51
N PRO A 17 -2.48 -13.28 -6.17
CA PRO A 17 -1.31 -14.08 -6.56
C PRO A 17 -0.35 -13.30 -7.47
N PHE A 18 -0.89 -12.51 -8.40
CA PHE A 18 -0.07 -11.71 -9.32
C PHE A 18 0.67 -10.58 -8.61
N PHE A 19 0.12 -10.00 -7.53
CA PHE A 19 0.83 -9.04 -6.70
C PHE A 19 2.02 -9.68 -6.00
N ILE A 20 1.87 -10.92 -5.50
CA ILE A 20 2.96 -11.68 -4.89
C ILE A 20 4.06 -11.98 -5.92
N ASP A 21 3.69 -12.43 -7.11
CA ASP A 21 4.64 -12.71 -8.19
C ASP A 21 5.38 -11.45 -8.64
N ALA A 22 4.65 -10.33 -8.79
CA ALA A 22 5.26 -9.05 -9.13
C ALA A 22 6.30 -8.62 -8.09
N ASN A 23 6.02 -8.85 -6.80
CA ASN A 23 6.94 -8.49 -5.70
C ASN A 23 8.26 -9.29 -5.73
N ARG A 24 8.24 -10.51 -6.28
CA ARG A 24 9.42 -11.38 -6.41
C ARG A 24 10.37 -10.98 -7.55
N ILE A 25 9.98 -10.04 -8.41
CA ILE A 25 10.83 -9.53 -9.48
C ILE A 25 12.03 -8.77 -8.87
N ALA A 26 13.25 -9.23 -9.18
CA ALA A 26 14.48 -8.66 -8.65
C ALA A 26 14.76 -7.24 -9.20
N ASN A 27 14.55 -7.03 -10.50
CA ASN A 27 14.76 -5.73 -11.12
C ASN A 27 13.70 -4.72 -10.64
N HIS A 28 14.15 -3.65 -9.99
CA HIS A 28 13.29 -2.64 -9.39
C HIS A 28 12.33 -1.99 -10.40
N HIS A 29 12.82 -1.62 -11.58
CA HIS A 29 12.02 -0.97 -12.60
C HIS A 29 10.92 -1.90 -13.12
N ASN A 30 11.27 -3.15 -13.41
CA ASN A 30 10.32 -4.16 -13.88
C ASN A 30 9.27 -4.50 -12.82
N ARG A 31 9.69 -4.59 -11.54
CA ARG A 31 8.78 -4.79 -10.41
C ARG A 31 7.76 -3.66 -10.32
N LEU A 32 8.23 -2.40 -10.35
CA LEU A 32 7.35 -1.23 -10.31
C LEU A 32 6.40 -1.18 -11.51
N HIS A 33 6.91 -1.46 -12.71
CA HIS A 33 6.10 -1.50 -13.92
C HIS A 33 4.96 -2.54 -13.80
N LYS A 34 5.29 -3.76 -13.35
CA LYS A 34 4.31 -4.83 -13.15
C LYS A 34 3.26 -4.46 -12.09
N LEU A 35 3.69 -3.93 -10.95
CA LEU A 35 2.80 -3.50 -9.87
C LEU A 35 1.84 -2.38 -10.33
N ARG A 36 2.34 -1.38 -11.06
CA ARG A 36 1.51 -0.30 -11.65
C ARG A 36 0.45 -0.86 -12.59
N ASN A 37 0.80 -1.84 -13.42
CA ASN A 37 -0.16 -2.48 -14.31
C ASN A 37 -1.23 -3.27 -13.54
N LEU A 38 -0.87 -3.94 -12.43
CA LEU A 38 -1.84 -4.63 -11.58
C LEU A 38 -2.78 -3.64 -10.87
N LEU A 39 -2.27 -2.51 -10.39
CA LEU A 39 -3.08 -1.46 -9.78
C LEU A 39 -4.13 -0.90 -10.76
N ARG A 40 -3.78 -0.77 -12.05
CA ARG A 40 -4.72 -0.35 -13.11
C ARG A 40 -5.80 -1.37 -13.42
N LYS A 41 -5.60 -2.65 -13.07
CA LYS A 41 -6.58 -3.73 -13.24
C LYS A 41 -7.54 -3.87 -12.08
N LEU A 42 -7.31 -3.17 -10.96
CA LEU A 42 -8.22 -3.20 -9.83
C LEU A 42 -9.56 -2.53 -10.19
N PRO A 43 -10.69 -3.03 -9.66
CA PRO A 43 -11.95 -2.30 -9.71
C PRO A 43 -11.80 -0.90 -9.09
N ARG A 44 -12.54 0.08 -9.64
CA ARG A 44 -12.43 1.51 -9.26
C ARG A 44 -12.50 1.75 -7.75
N HIS A 45 -13.43 1.08 -7.06
CA HIS A 45 -13.60 1.24 -5.62
C HIS A 45 -12.41 0.70 -4.82
N HIS A 46 -11.88 -0.47 -5.21
CA HIS A 46 -10.72 -1.08 -4.56
C HIS A 46 -9.47 -0.20 -4.73
N TYR A 47 -9.24 0.31 -5.94
CA TYR A 47 -8.14 1.24 -6.20
C TYR A 47 -8.27 2.54 -5.38
N ALA A 48 -9.47 3.13 -5.33
CA ALA A 48 -9.70 4.37 -4.59
C ALA A 48 -9.42 4.20 -3.08
N THR A 49 -9.91 3.10 -2.49
CA THR A 49 -9.66 2.78 -1.08
C THR A 49 -8.18 2.53 -0.81
N LEU A 50 -7.51 1.75 -1.66
CA LEU A 50 -6.07 1.49 -1.54
C LEU A 50 -5.25 2.78 -1.64
N ARG A 51 -5.57 3.65 -2.60
CA ARG A 51 -4.90 4.95 -2.77
C ARG A 51 -5.04 5.81 -1.52
N TYR A 52 -6.26 5.91 -0.97
CA TYR A 52 -6.51 6.67 0.26
C TYR A 52 -5.71 6.10 1.44
N LEU A 53 -5.73 4.77 1.61
CA LEU A 53 -4.99 4.10 2.67
C LEU A 53 -3.48 4.37 2.56
N ILE A 54 -2.89 4.20 1.38
CA ILE A 54 -1.46 4.44 1.15
C ILE A 54 -1.11 5.90 1.42
N PHE A 55 -1.92 6.84 0.93
CA PHE A 55 -1.72 8.26 1.17
C PHE A 55 -1.78 8.60 2.67
N HIS A 56 -2.81 8.12 3.37
CA HIS A 56 -2.98 8.35 4.80
C HIS A 56 -1.82 7.78 5.62
N LEU A 57 -1.39 6.55 5.31
CA LEU A 57 -0.22 5.94 5.94
C LEU A 57 1.06 6.74 5.66
N ALA A 58 1.24 7.24 4.44
CA ALA A 58 2.38 8.09 4.10
C ALA A 58 2.39 9.39 4.93
N GLU A 59 1.24 10.05 5.08
CA GLU A 59 1.11 11.27 5.91
C GLU A 59 1.41 10.99 7.39
N ILE A 60 0.92 9.86 7.93
CA ILE A 60 1.27 9.42 9.29
C ILE A 60 2.79 9.23 9.44
N THR A 61 3.43 8.56 8.46
CA THR A 61 4.88 8.33 8.53
C THR A 61 5.71 9.62 8.45
N LYS A 62 5.29 10.61 7.66
CA LYS A 62 5.96 11.92 7.61
C LYS A 62 5.90 12.65 8.95
N ASN A 63 4.79 12.54 9.67
CA ASN A 63 4.64 13.13 11.00
C ASN A 63 5.29 12.31 12.12
N SER A 64 5.82 11.12 11.82
CA SER A 64 6.54 10.30 12.81
C SER A 64 7.96 10.82 13.09
N GLU A 65 8.57 11.57 12.16
CA GLU A 65 9.86 12.26 12.37
C GLU A 65 9.69 13.38 13.41
N VAL A 66 8.60 14.16 13.33
CA VAL A 66 8.26 15.20 14.30
C VAL A 66 8.02 14.63 15.71
N ASN A 67 7.52 13.39 15.81
CA ASN A 67 7.23 12.75 17.10
C ASN A 67 8.46 12.03 17.72
N LYS A 68 9.51 11.76 16.94
CA LYS A 68 10.79 11.22 17.48
C LYS A 68 11.71 12.33 18.01
N ASP A 69 11.74 13.48 17.34
CA ASP A 69 12.61 14.59 17.76
C ASP A 69 12.13 15.29 19.05
N LEU A 70 10.82 15.24 19.36
CA LEU A 70 10.31 15.70 20.66
C LEU A 70 10.78 14.80 21.82
N CYS A 71 11.10 13.53 21.58
CA CYS A 71 11.60 12.62 22.62
C CYS A 71 13.11 12.78 22.90
N HIS A 72 13.87 13.36 21.98
CA HIS A 72 15.29 13.69 22.19
C HIS A 72 15.53 15.04 22.89
N ARG A 73 14.51 15.90 23.03
CA ARG A 73 14.62 17.20 23.73
C ARG A 73 14.29 17.15 25.23
N TYR A 74 13.83 16.02 25.75
CA TYR A 74 13.50 15.83 27.18
C TYR A 74 14.33 14.72 27.84
N LYS A 75 15.58 14.51 27.39
CA LYS A 75 16.59 13.74 28.13
C LYS A 75 17.66 14.68 28.66
#